data_AF-A0A3A8Q493-F1
#
_entry.id   AF-A0A3A8Q493-F1
#
_cell.length_a   1.000
_cell.length_b   1.000
_cell.length_c   1.000
_cell.angle_alpha   90.00
_cell.angle_beta   90.00
_cell.angle_gamma   90.00
#
_symmetry.space_group_name_H-M   'P 1'
#
loop_
_entity.id
_entity.type
_entity.pdbx_description
1 polymer ?
#
loop_
_entity_poly.entity_id
_entity_poly.type
_entity_poly.pdbx_seq_one_letter_code
_entity_poly.pdbx_strand_id
1 'polypeptide(L)'
;MSFMAATDTLPDPSLPELLKRVGFRRKRRGFGSATQLLWNRVESNASLLKLCQSGKVHRPEAEAILKQCEEKLEAARWCLDKPLGRWSFSFWELIHEMDGLLLLVMPADMLVPRALEIQQQFERRVKDSGRSQLWLGEDKTSGPLPRCVRRLIEREDPPLDEDQTSYCRNVLRGALDTVNQQVDKTFWQLSINVTLQVFSTLLLLAVFIASFLILSPALIKTWPQDLVPRGLLLVGLAGGSGAIVSNMLSKERFVVATGATSRFFAYHLMVKPVIGAFAALMLLFLEQSRMLLSVDTRQSSMSGDASPAILHIVVSDEQAVFFTLMALAVVAGWSADKLLSSIMDKVLGRLLGQSEKVLPPSNPTGTAPPPAKAPPKP
;
A
#
# COMPACT_ATOMS: atom_id res chain seq x y z
N MET A 1 2.03 -25.85 -18.46
CA MET A 1 3.42 -25.34 -18.47
C MET A 1 3.88 -25.20 -17.03
N SER A 2 4.85 -26.03 -16.64
CA SER A 2 5.37 -26.14 -15.28
C SER A 2 6.23 -24.94 -14.92
N PHE A 3 5.94 -24.30 -13.78
CA PHE A 3 6.90 -23.42 -13.12
C PHE A 3 7.99 -24.29 -12.50
N MET A 4 9.13 -24.39 -13.19
CA MET A 4 10.38 -24.87 -12.60
C MET A 4 10.83 -23.86 -11.53
N ALA A 5 10.55 -24.16 -10.26
CA ALA A 5 11.35 -23.60 -9.19
C ALA A 5 12.69 -24.35 -9.18
N ALA A 6 13.79 -23.62 -9.26
CA ALA A 6 15.14 -24.15 -9.14
C ALA A 6 15.27 -24.92 -7.81
N THR A 7 15.26 -26.24 -7.90
CA THR A 7 15.66 -27.13 -6.81
C THR A 7 17.17 -27.26 -6.84
N ASP A 8 17.85 -26.41 -6.06
CA ASP A 8 19.23 -26.64 -5.66
C ASP A 8 19.29 -27.96 -4.89
N THR A 9 19.73 -29.00 -5.58
CA THR A 9 20.01 -30.32 -5.03
C THR A 9 21.49 -30.42 -4.70
N LEU A 10 21.89 -29.77 -3.61
CA LEU A 10 23.20 -30.05 -3.00
C LEU A 10 23.10 -31.36 -2.18
N PRO A 11 24.11 -32.26 -2.25
CA PRO A 11 24.18 -33.45 -1.43
C PRO A 11 24.32 -33.08 0.05
N ASP A 12 23.67 -33.87 0.90
CA ASP A 12 23.43 -33.65 2.33
C ASP A 12 24.73 -33.86 3.16
N PRO A 13 25.44 -32.82 3.67
CA PRO A 13 26.44 -33.05 4.69
C PRO A 13 25.71 -33.32 6.02
N SER A 14 26.14 -34.36 6.73
CA SER A 14 25.61 -34.73 8.04
C SER A 14 25.56 -33.52 8.97
N LEU A 15 24.35 -33.02 9.24
CA LEU A 15 24.10 -31.88 10.12
C LEU A 15 24.77 -32.10 11.50
N PRO A 16 25.62 -31.15 11.98
CA PRO A 16 26.21 -31.17 13.31
C PRO A 16 25.15 -31.40 14.40
N GLU A 17 25.45 -32.22 15.41
CA GLU A 17 24.51 -32.58 16.49
C GLU A 17 23.91 -31.36 17.24
N LEU A 18 24.65 -30.25 17.26
CA LEU A 18 24.18 -28.98 17.79
C LEU A 18 22.91 -28.50 17.08
N LEU A 19 22.82 -28.62 15.75
CA LEU A 19 21.63 -28.24 14.98
C LEU A 19 20.46 -29.22 15.18
N LYS A 20 20.74 -30.48 15.54
CA LYS A 20 19.69 -31.44 15.93
C LYS A 20 19.06 -31.08 17.28
N ARG A 21 19.79 -30.45 18.20
CA ARG A 21 19.30 -30.01 19.51
C ARG A 21 18.48 -28.71 19.45
N VAL A 22 18.70 -27.84 18.45
CA VAL A 22 17.98 -26.56 18.27
C VAL A 22 16.62 -26.73 17.54
N GLY A 23 15.95 -27.88 17.66
CA GLY A 23 14.57 -28.02 17.18
C GLY A 23 14.37 -27.96 15.66
N PHE A 24 15.42 -28.11 14.83
CA PHE A 24 15.33 -28.26 13.37
C PHE A 24 14.71 -29.62 12.93
N ARG A 25 13.75 -30.16 13.68
CA ARG A 25 13.19 -31.51 13.49
C ARG A 25 12.05 -31.58 12.47
N ARG A 26 11.76 -30.50 11.74
CA ARG A 26 10.79 -30.51 10.62
C ARG A 26 11.32 -29.79 9.38
N LYS A 27 12.42 -30.28 8.79
CA LYS A 27 12.61 -30.13 7.34
C LYS A 27 11.62 -31.05 6.62
N ARG A 28 10.35 -30.66 6.52
CA ARG A 28 9.47 -31.21 5.49
C ARG A 28 10.06 -30.73 4.15
N ARG A 29 10.71 -31.65 3.41
CA ARG A 29 11.17 -31.43 2.03
C ARG A 29 10.00 -30.85 1.23
N GLY A 30 10.02 -29.55 0.93
CA GLY A 30 8.93 -28.88 0.19
C GLY A 30 8.59 -27.46 0.64
N PHE A 31 9.13 -26.96 1.76
CA PHE A 31 8.92 -25.56 2.15
C PHE A 31 10.06 -24.66 1.66
N GLY A 32 9.69 -23.62 0.89
CA GLY A 32 10.62 -22.57 0.46
C GLY A 32 11.23 -21.79 1.63
N SER A 33 12.32 -21.07 1.37
CA SER A 33 13.12 -20.35 2.38
C SER A 33 12.28 -19.41 3.27
N ALA A 34 11.29 -18.73 2.71
CA ALA A 34 10.41 -17.83 3.47
C ALA A 34 9.55 -18.55 4.51
N THR A 35 8.99 -19.73 4.20
CA THR A 35 8.18 -20.50 5.16
C THR A 35 9.04 -21.05 6.29
N GLN A 36 10.30 -21.39 6.02
CA GLN A 36 11.25 -21.80 7.06
C GLN A 36 11.53 -20.66 8.05
N LEU A 37 11.65 -19.42 7.58
CA LEU A 37 11.81 -18.25 8.45
C LEU A 37 10.59 -18.06 9.38
N LEU A 38 9.37 -18.26 8.87
CA LEU A 38 8.15 -18.18 9.69
C LEU A 38 8.12 -19.27 10.76
N TRP A 39 8.47 -20.51 10.41
CA TRP A 39 8.59 -21.61 11.37
C TRP A 39 9.66 -21.35 12.42
N ASN A 40 10.82 -20.83 12.02
CA ASN A 40 11.88 -20.46 12.96
C ASN A 40 11.40 -19.38 13.94
N ARG A 41 10.58 -18.43 13.48
CA ARG A 41 9.98 -17.41 14.35
C ARG A 41 9.04 -18.02 15.39
N VAL A 42 8.17 -18.94 14.97
CA VAL A 42 7.27 -19.70 15.85
C VAL A 42 8.06 -20.49 16.90
N GLU A 43 9.07 -21.25 16.49
CA GLU A 43 9.86 -22.07 17.40
C GLU A 43 10.73 -21.25 18.36
N SER A 44 11.22 -20.09 17.91
CA SER A 44 11.89 -19.11 18.78
C SER A 44 10.95 -18.63 19.88
N ASN A 45 9.71 -18.28 19.53
CA ASN A 45 8.73 -17.81 20.51
C ASN A 45 8.23 -18.95 21.41
N ALA A 46 8.12 -20.18 20.89
CA ALA A 46 7.83 -21.38 21.69
C ALA A 46 8.93 -21.62 22.75
N SER A 47 10.18 -21.42 22.38
CA SER A 47 11.32 -21.55 23.30
C SER A 47 11.29 -20.47 24.38
N LEU A 48 10.95 -19.23 24.00
CA LEU A 48 10.79 -18.13 24.94
C LEU A 48 9.64 -18.35 25.92
N LEU A 49 8.49 -18.84 25.43
CA LEU A 49 7.35 -19.20 26.27
C LEU A 49 7.73 -20.24 27.33
N LYS A 50 8.47 -21.28 26.95
CA LYS A 50 8.96 -22.30 27.89
C LYS A 50 9.91 -21.73 28.94
N LEU A 51 10.76 -20.77 28.57
CA LEU A 51 11.63 -20.09 29.53
C LEU A 51 10.79 -19.30 30.54
N CYS A 52 9.75 -18.59 30.09
CA CYS A 52 8.82 -17.89 30.99
C CYS A 52 8.06 -18.85 31.92
N GLN A 53 7.62 -20.01 31.41
CA GLN A 53 6.97 -21.05 32.23
C GLN A 53 7.91 -21.65 33.29
N SER A 54 9.22 -21.72 33.03
CA SER A 54 10.19 -22.23 34.00
C SER A 54 10.53 -21.27 35.15
N GLY A 55 10.05 -20.02 35.09
CA GLY A 55 10.28 -18.99 36.10
C GLY A 55 9.54 -19.28 37.42
N LYS A 56 10.22 -19.14 38.55
CA LYS A 56 9.76 -19.61 39.89
C LYS A 56 8.59 -18.83 40.54
N VAL A 57 8.03 -17.81 39.90
CA VAL A 57 6.97 -16.97 40.49
C VAL A 57 5.74 -17.02 39.58
N HIS A 58 4.75 -17.84 39.94
CA HIS A 58 3.49 -17.95 39.19
C HIS A 58 2.37 -17.27 39.96
N ARG A 59 2.11 -16.01 39.60
CA ARG A 59 0.82 -15.37 39.93
C ARG A 59 -0.26 -15.98 39.04
N PRO A 60 -1.52 -16.08 39.50
CA PRO A 60 -2.62 -16.60 38.69
C PRO A 60 -2.81 -15.80 37.39
N GLU A 61 -2.55 -14.49 37.42
CA GLU A 61 -2.59 -13.62 36.24
C GLU A 61 -1.50 -13.98 35.21
N ALA A 62 -0.30 -14.32 35.67
CA ALA A 62 0.79 -14.73 34.79
C ALA A 62 0.49 -16.07 34.11
N GLU A 63 -0.11 -17.01 34.84
CA GLU A 63 -0.53 -18.31 34.28
C GLU A 63 -1.61 -18.13 33.20
N ALA A 64 -2.58 -17.24 33.42
CA ALA A 64 -3.58 -16.91 32.41
C ALA A 64 -2.96 -16.31 31.14
N ILE A 65 -1.98 -15.41 31.27
CA ILE A 65 -1.27 -14.82 30.13
C ILE A 65 -0.44 -15.88 29.38
N LEU A 66 0.26 -16.76 30.09
CA LEU A 66 1.03 -17.85 29.48
C LEU A 66 0.14 -18.80 28.68
N LYS A 67 -1.05 -19.12 29.21
CA LYS A 67 -2.04 -19.92 28.49
C LYS A 67 -2.52 -19.22 27.21
N GLN A 68 -2.81 -17.92 27.26
CA GLN A 68 -3.15 -17.14 26.07
C GLN A 68 -2.02 -17.15 25.03
N CYS A 69 -0.76 -17.07 25.47
CA CYS A 69 0.39 -17.17 24.57
C CYS A 69 0.47 -18.54 23.89
N GLU A 70 0.21 -19.62 24.63
CA GLU A 70 0.17 -20.98 24.10
C GLU A 70 -0.93 -21.15 23.04
N GLU A 71 -2.16 -20.71 23.35
CA GLU A 71 -3.29 -20.75 22.42
C GLU A 71 -2.99 -19.98 21.12
N LYS A 72 -2.40 -18.78 21.22
CA LYS A 72 -2.00 -17.98 20.05
C LYS A 72 -0.86 -18.64 19.25
N LEU A 73 0.10 -19.27 19.92
CA LEU A 73 1.18 -19.99 19.27
C LEU A 73 0.68 -21.21 18.50
N GLU A 74 -0.28 -21.95 19.06
CA GLU A 74 -0.94 -23.06 18.37
C GLU A 74 -1.76 -22.58 17.17
N ALA A 75 -2.50 -21.49 17.32
CA ALA A 75 -3.20 -20.86 16.20
C ALA A 75 -2.22 -20.43 15.09
N ALA A 76 -1.07 -19.85 15.44
CA ALA A 76 -0.04 -19.47 14.49
C ALA A 76 0.58 -20.68 13.77
N ARG A 77 0.82 -21.80 14.49
CA ARG A 77 1.26 -23.08 13.90
C ARG A 77 0.23 -23.61 12.91
N TRP A 78 -1.04 -23.58 13.28
CA TRP A 78 -2.14 -24.02 12.43
C TRP A 78 -2.26 -23.18 11.15
N CYS A 79 -2.02 -21.86 11.23
CA CYS A 79 -1.95 -20.99 10.05
C CYS A 79 -0.83 -21.41 9.08
N LEU A 80 0.31 -21.88 9.59
CA LEU A 80 1.43 -22.33 8.74
C LEU A 80 1.24 -23.74 8.17
N ASP A 81 0.53 -24.62 8.87
CA ASP A 81 0.29 -26.00 8.43
C ASP A 81 -0.72 -26.10 7.27
N LYS A 82 -1.56 -25.08 7.05
CA LYS A 82 -2.55 -25.08 5.96
C LYS A 82 -1.93 -24.68 4.60
N PRO A 83 -1.92 -25.58 3.59
CA PRO A 83 -1.30 -25.29 2.30
C PRO A 83 -2.09 -24.29 1.43
N LEU A 84 -3.43 -24.28 1.53
CA LEU A 84 -4.33 -23.48 0.69
C LEU A 84 -4.84 -22.19 1.37
N GLY A 85 -4.45 -21.96 2.63
CA GLY A 85 -4.89 -20.83 3.45
C GLY A 85 -3.74 -20.17 4.18
N ARG A 86 -2.62 -19.95 3.48
CA ARG A 86 -1.45 -19.24 4.01
C ARG A 86 -1.75 -17.75 4.12
N TRP A 87 -2.68 -17.38 4.99
CA TRP A 87 -2.99 -16.00 5.32
C TRP A 87 -1.89 -15.47 6.23
N SER A 88 -0.84 -14.92 5.60
CA SER A 88 0.32 -14.35 6.32
C SER A 88 -0.07 -13.25 7.32
N PHE A 89 -1.22 -12.61 7.13
CA PHE A 89 -1.67 -11.49 7.96
C PHE A 89 -2.12 -11.92 9.35
N SER A 90 -3.06 -12.86 9.46
CA SER A 90 -3.51 -13.38 10.76
C SER A 90 -2.36 -14.04 11.52
N PHE A 91 -1.37 -14.60 10.81
CA PHE A 91 -0.16 -15.13 11.43
C PHE A 91 0.64 -14.03 12.13
N TRP A 92 0.96 -12.92 11.45
CA TRP A 92 1.79 -11.86 12.05
C TRP A 92 1.08 -11.14 13.20
N GLU A 93 -0.23 -10.93 13.09
CA GLU A 93 -1.05 -10.40 14.17
C GLU A 93 -0.96 -11.27 15.43
N LEU A 94 -1.13 -12.60 15.29
CA LEU A 94 -0.98 -13.55 16.40
C LEU A 94 0.42 -13.52 17.03
N ILE A 95 1.47 -13.43 16.19
CA ILE A 95 2.86 -13.38 16.66
C ILE A 95 3.14 -12.06 17.40
N HIS A 96 2.69 -10.93 16.86
CA HIS A 96 2.88 -9.61 17.47
C HIS A 96 2.12 -9.47 18.79
N GLU A 97 0.89 -9.96 18.87
CA GLU A 97 0.12 -10.00 20.12
C GLU A 97 0.80 -10.86 21.18
N MET A 98 1.31 -12.04 20.79
CA MET A 98 2.06 -12.90 21.69
C MET A 98 3.36 -12.24 22.16
N ASP A 99 4.11 -11.57 21.27
CA ASP A 99 5.31 -10.83 21.66
C ASP A 99 5.00 -9.75 22.72
N GLY A 100 3.86 -9.06 22.58
CA GLY A 100 3.37 -8.08 23.57
C GLY A 100 2.95 -8.72 24.90
N LEU A 101 2.28 -9.87 24.87
CA LEU A 101 1.89 -10.62 26.07
C LEU A 101 3.11 -11.17 26.83
N LEU A 102 4.11 -11.68 26.10
CA LEU A 102 5.33 -12.22 26.68
C LEU A 102 6.10 -11.17 27.49
N LEU A 103 6.08 -9.89 27.10
CA LEU A 103 6.69 -8.81 27.89
C LEU A 103 6.10 -8.67 29.30
N LEU A 104 4.84 -9.04 29.50
CA LEU A 104 4.18 -8.95 30.81
C LEU A 104 4.66 -10.04 31.78
N VAL A 105 5.03 -11.21 31.26
CA VAL A 105 5.40 -12.39 32.06
C VAL A 105 6.89 -12.73 32.01
N MET A 106 7.66 -12.09 31.12
CA MET A 106 9.09 -12.34 30.92
C MET A 106 9.91 -12.11 32.19
N PRO A 107 10.89 -12.95 32.52
CA PRO A 107 11.82 -12.69 33.63
C PRO A 107 12.56 -11.34 33.50
N ALA A 108 12.88 -10.70 34.62
CA ALA A 108 13.47 -9.36 34.64
C ALA A 108 14.86 -9.30 33.95
N ASP A 109 15.65 -10.37 34.04
CA ASP A 109 16.93 -10.55 33.37
C ASP A 109 16.81 -10.57 31.84
N MET A 110 15.69 -11.05 31.30
CA MET A 110 15.42 -11.06 29.86
C MET A 110 14.75 -9.77 29.38
N LEU A 111 14.14 -8.99 30.29
CA LEU A 111 13.38 -7.79 29.95
C LEU A 111 14.27 -6.65 29.46
N VAL A 112 15.46 -6.46 30.06
CA VAL A 112 16.40 -5.38 29.72
C VAL A 112 16.86 -5.42 28.25
N PRO A 113 17.42 -6.54 27.73
CA PRO A 113 17.82 -6.60 26.33
C PRO A 113 16.63 -6.40 25.38
N ARG A 114 15.43 -6.87 25.77
CA ARG A 114 14.23 -6.64 24.96
C ARG A 114 13.78 -5.19 24.94
N ALA A 115 13.86 -4.50 26.08
CA ALA A 115 13.51 -3.09 26.21
C ALA A 115 14.37 -2.20 25.30
N LEU A 116 15.68 -2.47 25.27
CA LEU A 116 16.62 -1.79 24.38
C LEU A 116 16.29 -2.01 22.89
N GLU A 117 15.97 -3.25 22.52
CA GLU A 117 15.60 -3.57 21.14
C GLU A 117 14.30 -2.86 20.73
N ILE A 118 13.28 -2.86 21.60
CA ILE A 118 12.00 -2.16 21.35
C ILE A 118 12.25 -0.67 21.17
N GLN A 119 13.05 -0.03 22.03
CA GLN A 119 13.38 1.39 21.88
C GLN A 119 14.06 1.67 20.54
N GLN A 120 15.08 0.89 20.19
CA GLN A 120 15.79 1.04 18.93
C GLN A 120 14.86 0.85 17.71
N GLN A 121 13.97 -0.14 17.77
CA GLN A 121 12.99 -0.37 16.70
C GLN A 121 11.97 0.77 16.62
N PHE A 122 11.52 1.29 17.76
CA PHE A 122 10.59 2.42 17.83
C PHE A 122 11.19 3.66 17.18
N GLU A 123 12.40 4.06 17.58
CA GLU A 123 13.11 5.21 17.03
C GLU A 123 13.33 5.10 15.51
N ARG A 124 13.60 3.88 15.02
CA ARG A 124 13.83 3.63 13.59
C ARG A 124 12.55 3.64 12.76
N ARG A 125 11.45 3.10 13.29
CA ARG A 125 10.24 2.78 12.51
C ARG A 125 9.12 3.80 12.67
N VAL A 126 9.02 4.46 13.83
CA VAL A 126 7.97 5.45 14.11
C VAL A 126 8.46 6.85 13.74
N LYS A 127 8.19 7.26 12.50
CA LYS A 127 8.59 8.58 11.95
C LYS A 127 7.54 9.68 12.10
N ASP A 128 6.32 9.33 12.52
CA ASP A 128 5.25 10.30 12.76
C ASP A 128 5.64 11.21 13.93
N SER A 129 5.77 12.51 13.68
CA SER A 129 6.28 13.47 14.66
C SER A 129 5.43 13.50 15.93
N GLY A 130 4.09 13.40 15.82
CA GLY A 130 3.20 13.42 16.98
C GLY A 130 3.34 12.17 17.85
N ARG A 131 3.33 10.98 17.25
CA ARG A 131 3.53 9.71 17.99
C ARG A 131 4.96 9.60 18.53
N SER A 132 5.95 10.00 17.76
CA SER A 132 7.35 9.97 18.17
C SER A 132 7.59 10.86 19.39
N GLN A 133 7.07 12.09 19.38
CA GLN A 133 7.15 13.01 20.53
C GLN A 133 6.42 12.49 21.76
N LEU A 134 5.24 11.88 21.60
CA LEU A 134 4.46 11.34 22.73
C LEU A 134 5.21 10.22 23.47
N TRP A 135 5.94 9.36 22.74
CA TRP A 135 6.62 8.20 23.32
C TRP A 135 8.08 8.45 23.71
N LEU A 136 8.80 9.28 22.95
CA LEU A 136 10.23 9.57 23.17
C LEU A 136 10.47 10.90 23.89
N GLY A 137 9.49 11.80 23.94
CA GLY A 137 9.68 13.18 24.39
C GLY A 137 10.25 14.07 23.29
N GLU A 138 10.20 15.40 23.48
CA GLU A 138 10.73 16.37 22.51
C GLU A 138 12.25 16.23 22.32
N ASP A 139 12.96 15.92 23.41
CA ASP A 139 14.40 15.65 23.48
C ASP A 139 14.77 14.21 23.11
N LYS A 140 13.79 13.35 22.79
CA LYS A 140 13.92 11.91 22.56
C LYS A 140 14.44 11.09 23.75
N THR A 141 14.60 11.70 24.92
CA THR A 141 15.13 11.05 26.12
C THR A 141 14.22 11.16 27.34
N SER A 142 13.33 12.15 27.37
CA SER A 142 12.41 12.41 28.48
C SER A 142 11.08 11.65 28.37
N GLY A 143 10.83 10.96 27.26
CA GLY A 143 9.58 10.23 27.06
C GLY A 143 9.39 9.01 27.95
N PRO A 144 8.17 8.46 28.00
CA PRO A 144 7.85 7.28 28.80
C PRO A 144 8.72 6.07 28.44
N LEU A 145 9.00 5.83 27.16
CA LEU A 145 9.76 4.67 26.71
C LEU A 145 11.25 4.74 27.12
N PRO A 146 12.02 5.79 26.79
CA PRO A 146 13.41 5.92 27.24
C PRO A 146 13.56 5.96 28.77
N ARG A 147 12.59 6.53 29.50
CA ARG A 147 12.59 6.52 30.98
C ARG A 147 12.44 5.11 31.54
N CYS A 148 11.52 4.30 31.01
CA CYS A 148 11.35 2.91 31.44
C CYS A 148 12.59 2.07 31.13
N VAL A 149 13.19 2.25 29.95
CA VAL A 149 14.41 1.55 29.56
C VAL A 149 15.57 1.89 30.49
N ARG A 150 15.78 3.18 30.81
CA ARG A 150 16.83 3.60 31.77
C ARG A 150 16.62 2.98 33.15
N ARG A 151 15.42 3.04 33.70
CA ARG A 151 15.09 2.41 34.99
C ARG A 151 15.39 0.92 35.01
N LEU A 152 15.05 0.21 33.93
CA LEU A 152 15.32 -1.22 33.81
C LEU A 152 16.82 -1.55 33.71
N ILE A 153 17.62 -0.67 33.09
CA ILE A 153 19.08 -0.83 32.96
C ILE A 153 19.78 -0.49 34.27
N GLU A 154 19.39 0.62 34.89
CA GLU A 154 20.07 1.20 36.05
C GLU A 154 19.98 0.31 37.29
N ARG A 155 19.14 -0.75 37.26
CA ARG A 155 19.01 -1.79 38.28
C ARG A 155 19.20 -1.18 39.66
N GLU A 156 18.40 -0.15 39.95
CA GLU A 156 18.55 0.69 41.13
C GLU A 156 18.55 -0.21 42.38
N ASP A 157 19.45 0.07 43.32
CA ASP A 157 19.35 -0.40 44.71
C ASP A 157 18.69 0.76 45.50
N PRO A 158 17.46 0.59 46.03
CA PRO A 158 16.69 -0.65 46.12
C PRO A 158 16.01 -1.06 44.79
N PRO A 159 15.78 -2.38 44.59
CA PRO A 159 15.16 -2.90 43.38
C PRO A 159 13.80 -2.24 43.13
N LEU A 160 13.50 -2.02 41.84
CA LEU A 160 12.21 -1.49 41.39
C LEU A 160 11.05 -2.19 42.08
N ASP A 161 10.14 -1.37 42.59
CA ASP A 161 8.89 -1.86 43.15
C ASP A 161 8.08 -2.63 42.09
N GLU A 162 7.22 -3.54 42.55
CA GLU A 162 6.42 -4.40 41.70
C GLU A 162 5.53 -3.58 40.75
N ASP A 163 4.94 -2.50 41.27
CA ASP A 163 4.10 -1.56 40.52
C ASP A 163 4.89 -0.82 39.44
N GLN A 164 6.13 -0.42 39.75
CA GLN A 164 7.01 0.25 38.79
C GLN A 164 7.46 -0.71 37.68
N THR A 165 7.73 -1.97 38.03
CA THR A 165 8.05 -3.02 37.06
C THR A 165 6.85 -3.30 36.16
N SER A 166 5.64 -3.40 36.71
CA SER A 166 4.39 -3.57 35.96
C SER A 166 4.14 -2.41 35.01
N TYR A 167 4.33 -1.17 35.48
CA TYR A 167 4.24 0.02 34.64
C TYR A 167 5.22 -0.03 33.46
N CYS A 168 6.50 -0.34 33.70
CA CYS A 168 7.50 -0.43 32.64
C CYS A 168 7.14 -1.50 31.60
N ARG A 169 6.64 -2.66 32.02
CA ARG A 169 6.19 -3.72 31.11
C ARG A 169 5.03 -3.27 30.22
N ASN A 170 4.06 -2.55 30.78
CA ASN A 170 2.92 -2.03 30.03
C ASN A 170 3.34 -0.93 29.02
N VAL A 171 4.27 -0.06 29.41
CA VAL A 171 4.86 0.94 28.49
C VAL A 171 5.59 0.26 27.34
N LEU A 172 6.40 -0.76 27.63
CA LEU A 172 7.11 -1.53 26.60
C LEU A 172 6.15 -2.26 25.66
N ARG A 173 5.08 -2.84 26.20
CA ARG A 173 4.02 -3.46 25.39
C ARG A 173 3.37 -2.43 24.46
N GLY A 174 2.95 -1.28 24.98
CA GLY A 174 2.31 -0.23 24.15
C GLY A 174 3.26 0.33 23.08
N ALA A 175 4.54 0.48 23.39
CA ALA A 175 5.55 0.87 22.41
C ALA A 175 5.73 -0.20 21.32
N LEU A 176 5.83 -1.47 21.71
CA LEU A 176 5.93 -2.60 20.77
C LEU A 176 4.68 -2.71 19.90
N ASP A 177 3.48 -2.56 20.46
CA ASP A 177 2.21 -2.56 19.71
C ASP A 177 2.21 -1.45 18.66
N THR A 178 2.70 -0.25 19.00
CA THR A 178 2.83 0.86 18.04
C THR A 178 3.80 0.53 16.91
N VAL A 179 4.93 -0.11 17.23
CA VAL A 179 5.89 -0.57 16.22
C VAL A 179 5.26 -1.63 15.32
N ASN A 180 4.60 -2.63 15.90
CA ASN A 180 3.97 -3.73 15.19
C ASN A 180 2.88 -3.22 14.25
N GLN A 181 2.00 -2.32 14.71
CA GLN A 181 0.99 -1.68 13.86
C GLN A 181 1.60 -0.97 12.64
N GLN A 182 2.72 -0.28 12.82
CA GLN A 182 3.40 0.41 11.72
C GLN A 182 4.01 -0.58 10.71
N VAL A 183 4.56 -1.69 11.21
CA VAL A 183 5.14 -2.76 10.40
C VAL A 183 4.06 -3.47 9.62
N ASP A 184 2.98 -3.86 10.28
CA ASP A 184 1.84 -4.55 9.69
C ASP A 184 1.17 -3.69 8.63
N LYS A 185 0.96 -2.39 8.90
CA LYS A 185 0.45 -1.44 7.92
C LYS A 185 1.33 -1.37 6.67
N THR A 186 2.65 -1.31 6.85
CA THR A 186 3.61 -1.22 5.74
C THR A 186 3.64 -2.52 4.94
N PHE A 187 3.65 -3.67 5.63
CA PHE A 187 3.62 -4.98 5.00
C PHE A 187 2.31 -5.20 4.22
N TRP A 188 1.18 -4.76 4.78
CA TRP A 188 -0.12 -4.82 4.16
C TRP A 188 -0.19 -3.96 2.89
N GLN A 189 0.31 -2.72 2.95
CA GLN A 189 0.45 -1.86 1.77
C GLN A 189 1.33 -2.52 0.69
N LEU A 190 2.47 -3.09 1.07
CA LEU A 190 3.36 -3.76 0.15
C LEU A 190 2.66 -4.97 -0.52
N SER A 191 2.01 -5.81 0.28
CA SER A 191 1.33 -7.02 -0.20
C SER A 191 0.20 -6.70 -1.17
N ILE A 192 -0.63 -5.70 -0.86
CA ILE A 192 -1.70 -5.25 -1.77
C ILE A 192 -1.13 -4.66 -3.04
N ASN A 193 -0.10 -3.82 -2.95
CA ASN A 193 0.52 -3.22 -4.14
C ASN A 193 1.14 -4.29 -5.05
N VAL A 194 1.84 -5.28 -4.49
CA VAL A 194 2.38 -6.41 -5.26
C VAL A 194 1.25 -7.24 -5.87
N THR A 195 0.20 -7.52 -5.11
CA THR A 195 -0.96 -8.30 -5.59
C THR A 195 -1.66 -7.56 -6.74
N LEU A 196 -1.87 -6.26 -6.59
CA LEU A 196 -2.42 -5.41 -7.65
C LEU A 196 -1.53 -5.43 -8.89
N GLN A 197 -0.21 -5.28 -8.72
CA GLN A 197 0.74 -5.33 -9.83
C GLN A 197 0.70 -6.66 -10.58
N VAL A 198 0.60 -7.79 -9.86
CA VAL A 198 0.44 -9.12 -10.47
C VAL A 198 -0.84 -9.18 -11.29
N PHE A 199 -1.99 -8.79 -10.73
CA PHE A 199 -3.26 -8.79 -11.44
C PHE A 199 -3.27 -7.82 -12.63
N SER A 200 -2.70 -6.62 -12.48
CA SER A 200 -2.53 -5.67 -13.57
C SER A 200 -1.65 -6.23 -14.70
N THR A 201 -0.59 -6.97 -14.37
CA THR A 201 0.26 -7.63 -15.36
C THR A 201 -0.50 -8.71 -16.12
N LEU A 202 -1.27 -9.54 -15.40
CA LEU A 202 -2.12 -10.57 -16.03
C LEU A 202 -3.21 -9.94 -16.92
N LEU A 203 -3.82 -8.85 -16.46
CA LEU A 203 -4.81 -8.10 -17.24
C LEU A 203 -4.18 -7.49 -18.50
N LEU A 204 -2.98 -6.90 -18.38
CA LEU A 204 -2.23 -6.37 -19.52
C LEU A 204 -1.92 -7.46 -20.55
N LEU A 205 -1.51 -8.64 -20.08
CA LEU A 205 -1.27 -9.80 -20.94
C LEU A 205 -2.56 -10.24 -21.65
N ALA A 206 -3.69 -10.28 -20.94
CA ALA A 206 -4.99 -10.62 -21.53
C ALA A 206 -5.41 -9.60 -22.60
N VAL A 207 -5.24 -8.30 -22.33
CA VAL A 207 -5.50 -7.21 -23.29
C VAL A 207 -4.58 -7.31 -24.51
N PHE A 208 -3.30 -7.65 -24.31
CA PHE A 208 -2.35 -7.87 -25.40
C PHE A 208 -2.78 -9.03 -26.29
N ILE A 209 -3.12 -10.19 -25.71
CA ILE A 209 -3.60 -11.36 -26.45
C ILE A 209 -4.88 -11.02 -27.23
N ALA A 210 -5.85 -10.36 -26.59
CA ALA A 210 -7.09 -9.94 -27.23
C ALA A 210 -6.82 -8.99 -28.41
N SER A 211 -5.95 -7.99 -28.21
CA SER A 211 -5.57 -7.04 -29.26
C SER A 211 -4.89 -7.74 -30.42
N PHE A 212 -3.98 -8.68 -30.15
CA PHE A 212 -3.30 -9.47 -31.17
C PHE A 212 -4.27 -10.31 -32.01
N LEU A 213 -5.28 -10.92 -31.38
CA LEU A 213 -6.30 -11.73 -32.07
C LEU A 213 -7.25 -10.88 -32.93
N ILE A 214 -7.49 -9.62 -32.55
CA ILE A 214 -8.35 -8.69 -33.30
C ILE A 214 -7.58 -8.01 -34.43
N LEU A 215 -6.28 -7.79 -34.25
CA LEU A 215 -5.43 -7.12 -35.23
C LEU A 215 -5.41 -7.91 -36.53
N SER A 216 -5.75 -7.23 -37.62
CA SER A 216 -5.71 -7.82 -38.97
C SER A 216 -5.07 -6.85 -39.96
N PRO A 217 -4.36 -7.34 -40.99
CA PRO A 217 -3.74 -6.48 -42.00
C PRO A 217 -4.75 -5.60 -42.75
N ALA A 218 -6.00 -6.07 -42.92
CA ALA A 218 -7.07 -5.29 -43.51
C ALA A 218 -7.40 -4.04 -42.67
N LEU A 219 -7.45 -4.19 -41.35
CA LEU A 219 -7.75 -3.10 -40.43
C LEU A 219 -6.67 -2.02 -40.43
N ILE A 220 -5.39 -2.41 -40.55
CA ILE A 220 -4.27 -1.46 -40.60
C ILE A 220 -4.34 -0.59 -41.86
N LYS A 221 -4.83 -1.14 -42.98
CA LYS A 221 -4.92 -0.44 -44.27
C LYS A 221 -6.14 0.47 -44.40
N THR A 222 -7.28 0.11 -43.81
CA THR A 222 -8.53 0.88 -43.95
C THR A 222 -8.70 1.98 -42.89
N TRP A 223 -7.82 2.02 -41.89
CA TRP A 223 -7.89 2.94 -40.76
C TRP A 223 -7.02 4.18 -40.99
N PRO A 224 -7.43 5.40 -40.60
CA PRO A 224 -8.62 5.77 -39.82
C PRO A 224 -9.86 6.17 -40.65
N GLN A 225 -9.85 5.95 -41.97
CA GLN A 225 -10.92 6.39 -42.87
C GLN A 225 -12.26 5.71 -42.57
N ASP A 226 -12.24 4.40 -42.30
CA ASP A 226 -13.42 3.64 -41.89
C ASP A 226 -13.38 3.30 -40.39
N LEU A 227 -14.29 3.89 -39.61
CA LEU A 227 -14.50 3.57 -38.20
C LEU A 227 -15.17 2.20 -38.01
N VAL A 228 -14.42 1.14 -38.25
CA VAL A 228 -14.88 -0.23 -38.00
C VAL A 228 -14.91 -0.51 -36.49
N PRO A 229 -15.94 -1.20 -35.95
CA PRO A 229 -16.03 -1.52 -34.53
C PRO A 229 -14.80 -2.23 -33.95
N ARG A 230 -14.11 -3.05 -34.76
CA ARG A 230 -12.87 -3.72 -34.37
C ARG A 230 -11.71 -2.73 -34.14
N GLY A 231 -11.62 -1.68 -34.94
CA GLY A 231 -10.60 -0.64 -34.76
C GLY A 231 -10.88 0.23 -33.54
N LEU A 232 -12.13 0.61 -33.31
CA LEU A 232 -12.55 1.30 -32.08
C LEU A 232 -12.23 0.47 -30.84
N LEU A 233 -12.49 -0.84 -30.88
CA LEU A 233 -12.14 -1.75 -29.79
C LEU A 233 -10.63 -1.79 -29.54
N LEU A 234 -9.79 -1.86 -30.59
CA LEU A 234 -8.33 -1.82 -30.43
C LEU A 234 -7.83 -0.50 -29.82
N VAL A 235 -8.38 0.65 -30.24
CA VAL A 235 -8.06 1.96 -29.66
C VAL A 235 -8.44 1.99 -28.19
N GLY A 236 -9.63 1.49 -27.84
CA GLY A 236 -10.08 1.38 -26.46
C GLY A 236 -9.17 0.46 -25.63
N LEU A 237 -8.78 -0.69 -26.16
CA LEU A 237 -7.83 -1.61 -25.52
C LEU A 237 -6.44 -0.98 -25.33
N ALA A 238 -5.96 -0.21 -26.31
CA ALA A 238 -4.72 0.55 -26.22
C ALA A 238 -4.79 1.61 -25.11
N GLY A 239 -5.87 2.38 -25.04
CA GLY A 239 -6.12 3.31 -23.93
C GLY A 239 -6.20 2.61 -22.57
N GLY A 240 -6.95 1.51 -22.49
CA GLY A 240 -7.02 0.70 -21.28
C GLY A 240 -5.65 0.18 -20.83
N SER A 241 -4.81 -0.24 -21.79
CA SER A 241 -3.45 -0.70 -21.51
C SER A 241 -2.57 0.41 -20.91
N GLY A 242 -2.70 1.65 -21.39
CA GLY A 242 -2.00 2.80 -20.81
C GLY A 242 -2.38 3.05 -19.34
N ALA A 243 -3.67 2.94 -19.02
CA ALA A 243 -4.14 3.05 -17.62
C ALA A 243 -3.66 1.88 -16.75
N ILE A 244 -3.62 0.66 -17.28
CA ILE A 244 -3.08 -0.52 -16.57
C ILE A 244 -1.59 -0.32 -16.26
N VAL A 245 -0.80 0.16 -17.22
CA VAL A 245 0.62 0.44 -17.01
C VAL A 245 0.81 1.55 -15.97
N SER A 246 -0.03 2.58 -16.00
CA SER A 246 -0.05 3.64 -14.98
C SER A 246 -0.21 3.04 -13.57
N ASN A 247 -1.14 2.09 -13.38
CA ASN A 247 -1.34 1.39 -12.11
C ASN A 247 -0.12 0.58 -11.65
N MET A 248 0.62 -0.02 -12.58
CA MET A 248 1.83 -0.79 -12.26
C MET A 248 2.98 0.10 -11.76
N LEU A 249 3.01 1.38 -12.20
CA LEU A 249 4.08 2.32 -11.86
C LEU A 249 3.71 3.24 -10.69
N SER A 250 2.43 3.52 -10.51
CA SER A 250 1.94 4.30 -9.38
C SER A 250 1.99 3.47 -8.10
N LYS A 251 2.98 3.72 -7.24
CA LYS A 251 2.95 3.21 -5.86
C LYS A 251 2.02 4.10 -5.02
N GLU A 252 0.72 3.81 -5.03
CA GLU A 252 -0.22 4.54 -4.19
C GLU A 252 -0.08 4.15 -2.71
N ARG A 253 -0.16 5.15 -1.83
CA ARG A 253 -0.19 4.95 -0.38
C ARG A 253 -1.61 4.58 0.00
N PHE A 254 -1.89 3.30 0.17
CA PHE A 254 -3.20 2.87 0.66
C PHE A 254 -3.41 3.33 2.10
N VAL A 255 -4.45 4.12 2.35
CA VAL A 255 -4.90 4.45 3.71
C VAL A 255 -5.80 3.33 4.19
N VAL A 256 -5.29 2.46 5.07
CA VAL A 256 -5.96 1.24 5.58
C VAL A 256 -7.35 1.51 6.21
N ALA A 257 -7.68 2.78 6.47
CA ALA A 257 -8.93 3.19 7.09
C ALA A 257 -10.18 3.08 6.19
N THR A 258 -10.06 2.92 4.87
CA THR A 258 -11.21 2.98 3.95
C THR A 258 -11.64 1.62 3.40
N GLY A 259 -12.20 0.77 4.27
CA GLY A 259 -13.15 -0.28 3.90
C GLY A 259 -12.61 -1.50 3.12
N ALA A 260 -13.54 -2.24 2.52
CA ALA A 260 -13.27 -3.52 1.85
C ALA A 260 -12.27 -3.37 0.70
N THR A 261 -11.14 -4.09 0.80
CA THR A 261 -10.07 -4.18 -0.22
C THR A 261 -10.60 -4.42 -1.64
N SER A 262 -11.75 -5.09 -1.77
CA SER A 262 -12.44 -5.32 -3.04
C SER A 262 -12.74 -4.04 -3.82
N ARG A 263 -13.09 -2.94 -3.15
CA ARG A 263 -13.37 -1.65 -3.83
C ARG A 263 -12.12 -1.07 -4.47
N PHE A 264 -10.98 -1.19 -3.78
CA PHE A 264 -9.69 -0.73 -4.30
C PHE A 264 -9.24 -1.55 -5.51
N PHE A 265 -9.39 -2.88 -5.45
CA PHE A 265 -9.12 -3.75 -6.60
C PHE A 265 -10.07 -3.47 -7.77
N ALA A 266 -11.37 -3.33 -7.52
CA ALA A 266 -12.35 -3.02 -8.56
C ALA A 266 -12.03 -1.70 -9.26
N TYR A 267 -11.68 -0.67 -8.48
CA TYR A 267 -11.31 0.63 -9.04
C TYR A 267 -10.07 0.54 -9.94
N HIS A 268 -9.00 -0.12 -9.49
CA HIS A 268 -7.75 -0.19 -10.26
C HIS A 268 -7.78 -1.21 -11.41
N LEU A 269 -8.46 -2.34 -11.26
CA LEU A 269 -8.48 -3.40 -12.28
C LEU A 269 -9.61 -3.24 -13.30
N MET A 270 -10.67 -2.50 -13.00
CA MET A 270 -11.82 -2.33 -13.90
C MET A 270 -12.07 -0.87 -14.24
N VAL A 271 -12.25 -0.01 -13.25
CA VAL A 271 -12.67 1.38 -13.48
C VAL A 271 -11.58 2.19 -14.19
N LYS A 272 -10.34 2.19 -13.70
CA LYS A 272 -9.23 2.94 -14.33
C LYS A 272 -8.98 2.51 -15.78
N PRO A 273 -8.91 1.21 -16.14
CA PRO A 273 -8.81 0.78 -17.53
C PRO A 273 -9.95 1.25 -18.42
N VAL A 274 -11.20 1.24 -17.93
CA VAL A 274 -12.36 1.75 -18.68
C VAL A 274 -12.24 3.26 -18.93
N ILE A 275 -11.82 4.02 -17.92
CA ILE A 275 -11.54 5.45 -18.06
C ILE A 275 -10.44 5.70 -19.10
N GLY A 276 -9.36 4.91 -19.08
CA GLY A 276 -8.28 5.00 -20.06
C GLY A 276 -8.75 4.69 -21.49
N ALA A 277 -9.59 3.67 -21.66
CA ALA A 277 -10.20 3.33 -22.94
C ALA A 277 -11.08 4.48 -23.47
N PHE A 278 -11.90 5.08 -22.60
CA PHE A 278 -12.71 6.24 -22.95
C PHE A 278 -11.86 7.44 -23.38
N ALA A 279 -10.78 7.74 -22.65
CA ALA A 279 -9.87 8.84 -23.00
C ALA A 279 -9.20 8.64 -24.37
N ALA A 280 -8.80 7.41 -24.70
CA ALA A 280 -8.24 7.09 -26.01
C ALA A 280 -9.26 7.27 -27.15
N LEU A 281 -10.52 6.84 -26.94
CA LEU A 281 -11.59 7.05 -27.93
C LEU A 281 -11.91 8.53 -28.11
N MET A 282 -11.94 9.31 -27.03
CA MET A 282 -12.11 10.76 -27.12
C MET A 282 -10.98 11.42 -27.90
N LEU A 283 -9.73 10.99 -27.69
CA LEU A 283 -8.59 11.48 -28.47
C LEU A 283 -8.76 11.16 -29.96
N LEU A 284 -9.23 9.95 -30.29
CA LEU A 284 -9.53 9.57 -31.67
C LEU A 284 -10.59 10.48 -32.30
N PHE A 285 -11.70 10.75 -31.61
CA PHE A 285 -12.74 11.65 -32.15
C PHE A 285 -12.24 13.10 -32.29
N LEU A 286 -11.33 13.54 -31.41
CA LEU A 286 -10.69 14.85 -31.54
C LEU A 286 -9.74 14.91 -32.75
N GLU A 287 -9.08 13.80 -33.07
CA GLU A 287 -8.24 13.69 -34.27
C GLU A 287 -9.08 13.69 -35.54
N GLN A 288 -10.17 12.91 -35.59
CA GLN A 288 -11.07 12.90 -36.75
C GLN A 288 -11.76 14.23 -37.01
N SER A 289 -12.02 15.03 -35.96
CA SER A 289 -12.59 16.37 -36.12
C SER A 289 -11.58 17.40 -36.63
N ARG A 290 -10.28 17.06 -36.71
CA ARG A 290 -9.16 17.95 -37.08
C ARG A 290 -9.10 19.27 -36.30
N MET A 291 -9.74 19.34 -35.12
CA MET A 291 -9.82 20.58 -34.35
C MET A 291 -8.55 20.87 -33.55
N LEU A 292 -7.89 19.83 -33.03
CA LEU A 292 -6.74 19.97 -32.12
C LEU A 292 -5.50 19.21 -32.59
N LEU A 293 -5.68 18.05 -33.20
CA LEU A 293 -4.61 17.14 -33.59
C LEU A 293 -4.90 16.58 -34.98
N SER A 294 -3.89 16.54 -35.85
CA SER A 294 -3.95 15.92 -37.18
C SER A 294 -2.71 15.05 -37.36
N VAL A 295 -2.90 13.78 -37.72
CA VAL A 295 -1.80 12.86 -38.06
C VAL A 295 -1.85 12.59 -39.55
N ASP A 296 -0.98 13.23 -40.31
CA ASP A 296 -0.99 13.19 -41.77
C ASP A 296 0.22 12.41 -42.33
N THR A 297 0.07 11.86 -43.53
CA THR A 297 1.20 11.27 -44.24
C THR A 297 2.00 12.35 -44.97
N ARG A 298 3.27 12.05 -45.24
CA ARG A 298 4.15 12.98 -45.98
C ARG A 298 3.56 13.37 -47.35
N GLN A 299 2.79 12.48 -47.99
CA GLN A 299 2.14 12.76 -49.28
C GLN A 299 0.94 13.70 -49.14
N SER A 300 0.10 13.57 -48.10
CA SER A 300 -1.03 14.49 -47.87
C SER A 300 -0.58 15.88 -47.40
N SER A 301 0.59 15.99 -46.76
CA SER A 301 1.15 17.29 -46.35
C SER A 301 1.70 18.14 -47.52
N MET A 302 2.01 17.52 -48.67
CA MET A 302 2.56 18.23 -49.83
C MET A 302 1.49 18.79 -50.79
N SER A 303 0.22 18.41 -50.61
CA SER A 303 -0.89 18.88 -51.45
C SER A 303 -1.45 20.27 -51.08
N GLY A 304 -0.75 21.04 -50.24
CA GLY A 304 -1.02 22.48 -50.06
C GLY A 304 -2.17 22.85 -49.11
N ASP A 305 -2.87 21.89 -48.52
CA ASP A 305 -3.87 22.17 -47.49
C ASP A 305 -3.19 22.34 -46.13
N ALA A 306 -3.00 23.60 -45.72
CA ALA A 306 -2.58 23.94 -44.37
C ALA A 306 -3.67 23.52 -43.37
N SER A 307 -3.52 22.32 -42.81
CA SER A 307 -4.46 21.77 -41.84
C SER A 307 -4.54 22.68 -40.60
N PRO A 308 -5.73 23.10 -40.15
CA PRO A 308 -5.90 24.07 -39.05
C PRO A 308 -5.62 23.50 -37.64
N ALA A 309 -5.17 22.24 -37.56
CA ALA A 309 -4.89 21.59 -36.28
C ALA A 309 -3.67 22.21 -35.60
N ILE A 310 -3.78 22.43 -34.28
CA ILE A 310 -2.71 23.03 -33.46
C ILE A 310 -1.47 22.12 -33.41
N LEU A 311 -1.67 20.80 -33.43
CA LEU A 311 -0.59 19.81 -33.37
C LEU A 311 -0.62 18.92 -34.62
N HIS A 312 0.40 19.06 -35.45
CA HIS A 312 0.55 18.35 -36.73
C HIS A 312 1.67 17.33 -36.63
N ILE A 313 1.35 16.05 -36.82
CA ILE A 313 2.33 14.96 -36.81
C ILE A 313 2.41 14.37 -38.21
N VAL A 314 3.56 14.52 -38.87
CA VAL A 314 3.80 13.98 -40.22
C VAL A 314 4.48 12.62 -40.11
N VAL A 315 3.90 11.60 -40.74
CA VAL A 315 4.44 10.24 -40.75
C VAL A 315 4.69 9.77 -42.18
N SER A 316 5.60 8.81 -42.36
CA SER A 316 6.08 8.36 -43.66
C SER A 316 5.08 7.49 -44.45
N ASP A 317 4.23 6.73 -43.77
CA ASP A 317 3.33 5.73 -44.38
C ASP A 317 2.03 5.58 -43.58
N GLU A 318 0.97 5.09 -44.20
CA GLU A 318 -0.35 4.88 -43.59
C GLU A 318 -0.30 3.90 -42.42
N GLN A 319 0.52 2.86 -42.51
CA GLN A 319 0.74 1.93 -41.39
C GLN A 319 1.31 2.65 -40.17
N ALA A 320 2.19 3.62 -40.40
CA ALA A 320 2.83 4.37 -39.34
C ALA A 320 1.84 5.36 -38.69
N VAL A 321 0.85 5.87 -39.43
CA VAL A 321 -0.27 6.63 -38.86
C VAL A 321 -1.05 5.77 -37.86
N PHE A 322 -1.41 4.53 -38.23
CA PHE A 322 -2.10 3.61 -37.33
C PHE A 322 -1.34 3.39 -36.01
N PHE A 323 -0.05 3.03 -36.08
CA PHE A 323 0.76 2.80 -34.88
C PHE A 323 0.98 4.07 -34.05
N THR A 324 1.07 5.23 -34.70
CA THR A 324 1.17 6.53 -34.00
C THR A 324 -0.11 6.82 -33.22
N LEU A 325 -1.28 6.59 -33.80
CA LEU A 325 -2.56 6.73 -33.11
C LEU A 325 -2.71 5.74 -31.95
N MET A 326 -2.25 4.49 -32.11
CA MET A 326 -2.23 3.52 -31.00
C MET A 326 -1.30 3.98 -29.87
N ALA A 327 -0.12 4.52 -30.20
CA ALA A 327 0.79 5.06 -29.20
C ALA A 327 0.18 6.26 -28.46
N LEU A 328 -0.47 7.18 -29.18
CA LEU A 328 -1.20 8.30 -28.59
C LEU A 328 -2.36 7.83 -27.70
N ALA A 329 -3.08 6.77 -28.11
CA ALA A 329 -4.12 6.15 -27.31
C ALA A 329 -3.57 5.61 -25.98
N VAL A 330 -2.42 4.92 -25.98
CA VAL A 330 -1.74 4.46 -24.77
C VAL A 330 -1.37 5.65 -23.86
N VAL A 331 -0.81 6.72 -24.43
CA VAL A 331 -0.43 7.93 -23.66
C VAL A 331 -1.66 8.65 -23.08
N ALA A 332 -2.75 8.75 -23.84
CA ALA A 332 -4.02 9.30 -23.37
C ALA A 332 -4.58 8.46 -22.22
N GLY A 333 -4.57 7.14 -22.38
CA GLY A 333 -5.02 6.21 -21.35
C GLY A 333 -4.22 6.30 -20.05
N TRP A 334 -2.90 6.41 -20.15
CA TRP A 334 -2.03 6.60 -18.99
C TRP A 334 -2.34 7.89 -18.23
N SER A 335 -2.56 8.98 -18.98
CA SER A 335 -2.76 10.32 -18.42
C SER A 335 -4.21 10.61 -18.01
N ALA A 336 -5.15 9.74 -18.39
CA ALA A 336 -6.59 9.93 -18.21
C ALA A 336 -6.98 10.28 -16.76
N ASP A 337 -6.43 9.56 -15.78
CA ASP A 337 -6.76 9.76 -14.36
C ASP A 337 -6.36 11.18 -13.89
N LYS A 338 -5.17 11.65 -14.28
CA LYS A 338 -4.66 12.99 -13.93
C LYS A 338 -5.40 14.12 -14.67
N LEU A 339 -5.73 13.90 -15.94
CA LEU A 339 -6.45 14.88 -16.75
C LEU A 339 -7.89 15.02 -16.28
N LEU A 340 -8.58 13.90 -16.05
CA LEU A 340 -9.96 13.90 -15.56
C LEU A 340 -10.06 14.41 -14.13
N SER A 341 -9.13 14.06 -13.23
CA SER A 341 -9.15 14.61 -11.88
C SER A 341 -9.00 16.14 -11.91
N SER A 342 -8.06 16.68 -12.70
CA SER A 342 -7.87 18.13 -12.81
C SER A 342 -9.08 18.86 -13.41
N ILE A 343 -9.75 18.26 -14.40
CA ILE A 343 -10.95 18.81 -15.00
C ILE A 343 -12.12 18.72 -14.00
N MET A 344 -12.30 17.58 -13.35
CA MET A 344 -13.37 17.36 -12.38
C MET A 344 -13.21 18.27 -11.15
N ASP A 345 -12.00 18.46 -10.63
CA ASP A 345 -11.72 19.38 -9.53
C ASP A 345 -12.02 20.84 -9.93
N LYS A 346 -11.72 21.24 -11.17
CA LYS A 346 -12.06 22.56 -11.69
C LYS A 346 -13.56 22.73 -11.90
N VAL A 347 -14.26 21.70 -12.38
CA VAL A 347 -15.70 21.72 -12.61
C VAL A 347 -16.45 21.70 -11.29
N LEU A 348 -16.10 20.80 -10.36
CA LEU A 348 -16.65 20.77 -9.01
C LEU A 348 -16.33 22.05 -8.25
N GLY A 349 -15.10 22.56 -8.33
CA GLY A 349 -14.74 23.84 -7.72
C GLY A 349 -15.55 25.01 -8.30
N ARG A 350 -15.85 25.00 -9.60
CA ARG A 350 -16.74 26.00 -10.23
C ARG A 350 -18.20 25.80 -9.88
N LEU A 351 -18.70 24.57 -9.83
CA LEU A 351 -20.09 24.26 -9.47
C LEU A 351 -20.36 24.56 -7.99
N LEU A 352 -19.42 24.20 -7.11
CA LEU A 352 -19.47 24.51 -5.69
C LEU A 352 -19.28 26.01 -5.45
N GLY A 353 -18.32 26.65 -6.12
CA GLY A 353 -18.12 28.10 -6.04
C GLY A 353 -19.26 28.92 -6.68
N GLN A 354 -20.02 28.35 -7.62
CA GLN A 354 -21.27 28.92 -8.12
C GLN A 354 -22.44 28.64 -7.17
N SER A 355 -22.47 27.50 -6.48
CA SER A 355 -23.49 27.20 -5.46
C SER A 355 -23.35 28.05 -4.20
N GLU A 356 -22.11 28.41 -3.80
CA GLU A 356 -21.87 29.37 -2.70
C GLU A 356 -22.28 30.81 -3.07
N LYS A 357 -22.38 31.13 -4.37
CA LYS A 357 -22.86 32.45 -4.84
C LYS A 357 -24.39 32.58 -4.90
N VAL A 358 -25.14 31.57 -4.47
CA VAL A 358 -26.62 31.58 -4.43
C VAL A 358 -27.17 31.75 -3.00
N LEU A 359 -26.35 32.20 -2.06
CA LEU A 359 -26.88 32.85 -0.85
C LEU A 359 -26.84 34.37 -1.06
N PRO A 360 -27.99 35.04 -1.27
CA PRO A 360 -28.00 36.50 -1.22
C PRO A 360 -27.46 36.94 0.15
N PRO A 361 -26.66 38.02 0.24
CA PRO A 361 -26.28 38.55 1.53
C PRO A 361 -27.57 38.85 2.29
N SER A 362 -27.71 38.23 3.46
CA SER A 362 -28.63 38.67 4.48
C SER A 362 -28.23 40.09 4.85
N ASN A 363 -28.83 41.08 4.20
CA ASN A 363 -28.85 42.46 4.68
C ASN A 363 -29.54 42.45 6.05
N PRO A 364 -28.86 42.77 7.17
CA PRO A 364 -29.57 43.21 8.33
C PRO A 364 -29.99 44.67 8.07
N THR A 365 -31.26 44.86 7.75
CA THR A 365 -31.94 46.13 8.04
C THR A 365 -31.81 46.40 9.54
N GLY A 366 -30.86 47.25 9.89
CA GLY A 366 -30.66 47.80 11.22
C GLY A 366 -30.23 49.25 11.07
N THR A 367 -31.19 50.12 10.78
CA THR A 367 -31.06 51.57 10.81
C THR A 367 -30.52 51.99 12.17
N ALA A 368 -29.25 52.36 12.25
CA ALA A 368 -28.66 52.91 13.45
C ALA A 368 -29.26 54.32 13.71
N PRO A 369 -29.72 54.63 14.94
CA PRO A 369 -30.15 55.98 15.28
C PRO A 369 -28.94 56.93 15.32
N PRO A 370 -29.10 58.21 14.93
CA PRO A 370 -27.99 59.15 14.85
C PRO A 370 -27.40 59.45 16.24
N PRO A 371 -26.06 59.64 16.33
CA PRO A 371 -25.37 59.84 17.61
C PRO A 371 -25.74 61.17 18.26
N ALA A 372 -26.02 61.12 19.56
CA ALA A 372 -26.28 62.27 20.41
C ALA A 372 -25.02 63.15 20.52
N LYS A 373 -25.18 64.45 20.24
CA LYS A 373 -24.14 65.48 20.41
C LYS A 373 -23.75 65.60 21.88
N ALA A 374 -22.47 65.42 22.19
CA ALA A 374 -21.92 65.73 23.50
C ALA A 374 -21.89 67.27 23.73
N PRO A 375 -22.23 67.76 24.92
CA PRO A 375 -22.16 69.19 25.23
C PRO A 375 -20.70 69.62 25.47
N PRO A 376 -20.33 70.85 25.09
CA PRO A 376 -19.00 71.39 25.35
C PRO A 376 -18.84 71.69 26.84
N LYS A 377 -17.71 71.31 27.42
CA LYS A 377 -17.26 71.84 28.71
C LYS A 377 -16.26 72.98 28.48
N PRO A 378 -16.30 74.05 29.30
CA PRO A 378 -15.33 75.12 29.28
C PRO A 378 -13.93 74.67 29.72
#